data_AF-A0A7Y5U7E8-F1
#
_entry.id   AF-A0A7Y5U7E8-F1
#
_cell.length_a   1.000
_cell.length_b   1.000
_cell.length_c   1.000
_cell.angle_alpha   90.00
_cell.angle_beta   90.00
_cell.angle_gamma   90.00
#
_symmetry.space_group_name_H-M   'P 1'
#
loop_
_entity.id
_entity.type
_entity.pdbx_description
1 polymer ?
#
loop_
_entity_poly.entity_id
_entity_poly.type
_entity_poly.pdbx_seq_one_letter_code
_entity_poly.pdbx_strand_id
1 'polypeptide(L)'
;MRSTRLLVFVGIALMAPTGLMLVASAGCDNTVIVPDGDGGSGGSGGEGVGLIPSTNTGLGGEDAGHDALNEFIDPGCKDQPPPLEDFQCDPENQGNGDCQIGEGCYIYVDYPEDPCGQEIYGSLCLPEGFGQQGDPCGGAQDCSAGHVCVVTGSGTQCVVMCDLDGPSDCPSGLVCEPIDVDGFGGCL
;
A
#
# COMPACT_ATOMS: atom_id res chain seq x y z
N MET A 1 -3.13 1.08 61.51
CA MET A 1 -2.71 -0.21 62.09
C MET A 1 -3.70 -1.27 61.67
N ARG A 2 -3.23 -2.33 60.96
CA ARG A 2 -3.79 -3.70 60.83
C ARG A 2 -5.26 -3.83 60.34
N SER A 3 -5.65 -4.69 59.41
CA SER A 3 -5.07 -5.97 59.01
C SER A 3 -5.62 -6.42 57.66
N THR A 4 -4.70 -6.87 56.83
CA THR A 4 -4.80 -7.67 55.62
C THR A 4 -5.60 -8.96 55.82
N ARG A 5 -6.46 -9.33 54.86
CA ARG A 5 -6.89 -10.69 54.48
C ARG A 5 -7.33 -10.63 53.01
N LEU A 6 -6.45 -10.78 52.02
CA LEU A 6 -5.95 -12.04 51.44
C LEU A 6 -7.03 -13.15 51.37
N LEU A 7 -7.78 -13.17 50.27
CA LEU A 7 -8.55 -14.33 49.83
C LEU A 7 -7.98 -14.82 48.51
N VAL A 8 -7.40 -16.01 48.59
CA VAL A 8 -6.85 -16.83 47.52
C VAL A 8 -8.01 -17.42 46.73
N PHE A 9 -8.16 -17.05 45.46
CA PHE A 9 -9.01 -17.80 44.53
C PHE A 9 -8.14 -18.78 43.73
N VAL A 10 -8.26 -20.04 44.12
CA VAL A 10 -7.93 -21.22 43.33
C VAL A 10 -9.02 -21.36 42.26
N GLY A 11 -8.65 -21.40 40.98
CA GLY A 11 -9.63 -21.47 39.92
C GLY A 11 -9.08 -21.88 38.55
N ILE A 12 -9.02 -23.19 38.35
CA ILE A 12 -9.32 -23.90 37.09
C ILE A 12 -8.25 -23.85 35.98
N ALA A 13 -7.57 -25.00 35.87
CA ALA A 13 -6.87 -25.44 34.69
C ALA A 13 -7.82 -25.59 33.49
N LEU A 14 -7.48 -24.96 32.36
CA LEU A 14 -8.02 -25.29 31.05
C LEU A 14 -6.86 -25.63 30.13
N MET A 15 -6.70 -26.94 29.91
CA MET A 15 -5.94 -27.50 28.81
C MET A 15 -6.68 -27.23 27.50
N ALA A 16 -5.97 -26.75 26.47
CA ALA A 16 -6.37 -26.88 25.08
C ALA A 16 -5.13 -26.72 24.16
N PRO A 17 -5.13 -27.34 22.97
CA PRO A 17 -3.97 -28.03 22.43
C PRO A 17 -3.13 -27.22 21.44
N THR A 18 -1.85 -27.56 21.40
CA THR A 18 -0.91 -27.26 20.31
C THR A 18 -1.44 -27.80 18.98
N GLY A 19 -2.04 -26.92 18.17
CA GLY A 19 -2.38 -27.18 16.77
C GLY A 19 -1.27 -26.62 15.86
N LEU A 20 -0.37 -27.50 15.44
CA LEU A 20 0.65 -27.21 14.44
C LEU A 20 -0.01 -27.20 13.05
N MET A 21 -0.40 -26.02 12.55
CA MET A 21 -0.83 -25.87 11.14
C MET A 21 0.42 -25.77 10.27
N LEU A 22 0.74 -26.86 9.58
CA LEU A 22 1.61 -26.85 8.40
C LEU A 22 0.85 -26.16 7.26
N VAL A 23 1.21 -24.91 6.97
CA VAL A 23 0.81 -24.27 5.71
C VAL A 23 1.76 -24.78 4.64
N ALA A 24 1.24 -25.61 3.74
CA ALA A 24 1.91 -25.95 2.50
C ALA A 24 1.95 -24.68 1.63
N SER A 25 3.13 -24.09 1.47
CA SER A 25 3.38 -23.09 0.44
C SER A 25 3.19 -23.75 -0.92
N ALA A 26 2.01 -23.57 -1.53
CA ALA A 26 1.86 -23.71 -2.96
C ALA A 26 2.65 -22.56 -3.59
N GLY A 27 3.93 -22.79 -3.85
CA GLY A 27 4.71 -21.91 -4.69
C GLY A 27 4.07 -21.88 -6.07
N CYS A 28 3.61 -20.71 -6.49
CA CYS A 28 3.41 -20.44 -7.91
C CYS A 28 4.78 -20.56 -8.57
N ASP A 29 5.04 -21.72 -9.15
CA ASP A 29 6.19 -21.99 -9.99
C ASP A 29 6.03 -21.12 -11.24
N ASN A 30 6.60 -19.91 -11.22
CA ASN A 30 6.72 -19.05 -12.39
C ASN A 30 7.81 -19.62 -13.29
N THR A 31 7.57 -20.81 -13.85
CA THR A 31 8.41 -21.35 -14.92
C THR A 31 8.09 -20.56 -16.18
N VAL A 32 8.83 -19.46 -16.39
CA VAL A 32 8.89 -18.79 -17.69
C VAL A 32 9.58 -19.76 -18.64
N ILE A 33 8.79 -20.43 -19.47
CA ILE A 33 9.32 -21.16 -20.63
C ILE A 33 9.77 -20.09 -21.61
N VAL A 34 11.05 -19.71 -21.51
CA VAL A 34 11.74 -18.96 -22.56
C VAL A 34 12.01 -19.99 -23.67
N PRO A 35 11.37 -19.89 -24.85
CA PRO A 35 11.78 -20.71 -25.97
C PRO A 35 13.24 -20.36 -26.31
N ASP A 36 14.08 -21.38 -26.39
CA ASP A 36 15.46 -21.28 -26.86
C ASP A 36 15.46 -20.63 -28.26
N GLY A 37 15.66 -19.32 -28.28
CA GLY A 37 15.82 -18.49 -29.45
C GLY A 37 17.20 -17.86 -29.38
N ASP A 38 18.13 -18.46 -30.12
CA ASP A 38 19.51 -18.03 -30.28
C ASP A 38 19.65 -16.52 -30.60
N GLY A 39 20.53 -15.85 -29.84
CA GLY A 39 21.40 -14.81 -30.37
C GLY A 39 20.95 -13.36 -30.21
N GLY A 40 21.61 -12.62 -29.33
CA GLY A 40 21.52 -11.16 -29.28
C GLY A 40 22.43 -10.52 -28.24
N SER A 41 23.69 -10.31 -28.61
CA SER A 41 24.71 -9.63 -27.82
C SER A 41 24.32 -8.22 -27.36
N GLY A 42 24.56 -7.92 -26.08
CA GLY A 42 25.30 -6.74 -25.62
C GLY A 42 24.66 -5.36 -25.75
N GLY A 43 24.43 -4.70 -24.62
CA GLY A 43 24.13 -3.27 -24.55
C GLY A 43 24.20 -2.73 -23.12
N SER A 44 25.41 -2.51 -22.63
CA SER A 44 25.73 -1.73 -21.43
C SER A 44 25.36 -0.25 -21.62
N GLY A 45 24.97 0.43 -20.53
CA GLY A 45 25.18 1.88 -20.41
C GLY A 45 24.08 2.61 -19.68
N GLY A 46 24.36 2.98 -18.42
CA GLY A 46 23.65 4.07 -17.78
C GLY A 46 24.13 5.44 -18.28
N GLU A 47 23.51 6.45 -17.67
CA GLU A 47 23.94 7.85 -17.54
C GLU A 47 23.77 8.80 -18.75
N GLY A 48 23.14 9.94 -18.45
CA GLY A 48 23.56 11.21 -19.01
C GLY A 48 22.58 11.89 -19.95
N VAL A 49 21.71 12.73 -19.39
CA VAL A 49 21.31 13.99 -20.05
C VAL A 49 22.58 14.81 -20.28
N GLY A 50 23.14 14.69 -21.48
CA GLY A 50 24.38 15.36 -21.91
C GLY A 50 24.31 15.73 -23.38
N LEU A 51 24.28 17.04 -23.63
CA LEU A 51 24.35 17.72 -24.92
C LEU A 51 25.53 17.24 -25.80
N ILE A 52 25.25 16.64 -26.97
CA ILE A 52 26.15 16.69 -28.14
C ILE A 52 25.32 16.61 -29.44
N PRO A 53 25.43 17.58 -30.38
CA PRO A 53 24.89 17.41 -31.73
C PRO A 53 25.92 16.64 -32.56
N SER A 54 25.56 15.48 -33.11
CA SER A 54 26.44 14.75 -34.03
C SER A 54 25.65 14.16 -35.20
N THR A 55 25.73 14.93 -36.29
CA THR A 55 25.87 14.52 -37.69
C THR A 55 25.63 13.04 -38.04
N ASN A 56 24.65 12.85 -38.93
CA ASN A 56 24.47 11.73 -39.85
C ASN A 56 25.78 11.12 -40.35
N THR A 57 25.94 9.79 -40.20
CA THR A 57 26.30 8.87 -41.31
C THR A 57 26.19 7.42 -40.83
N GLY A 58 25.18 6.71 -41.31
CA GLY A 58 25.00 5.28 -41.09
C GLY A 58 24.00 4.73 -42.12
N LEU A 59 24.53 4.09 -43.15
CA LEU A 59 23.82 3.52 -44.30
C LEU A 59 23.10 2.23 -43.90
N GLY A 60 21.84 2.08 -44.32
CA GLY A 60 21.19 0.78 -44.48
C GLY A 60 20.69 0.11 -43.22
N GLY A 61 19.66 0.68 -42.58
CA GLY A 61 18.66 -0.11 -41.88
C GLY A 61 17.45 -0.16 -42.79
N GLU A 62 17.18 -1.32 -43.38
CA GLU A 62 15.88 -1.59 -43.99
C GLU A 62 14.83 -1.30 -42.93
N ASP A 63 13.89 -0.42 -43.29
CA ASP A 63 12.72 -0.02 -42.52
C ASP A 63 12.16 -1.29 -41.86
N ALA A 64 12.47 -1.49 -40.57
CA ALA A 64 12.07 -2.67 -39.83
C ALA A 64 10.55 -2.65 -39.83
N GLY A 65 9.98 -3.44 -40.74
CA GLY A 65 8.66 -3.19 -41.30
C GLY A 65 7.66 -2.83 -40.23
N HIS A 66 6.89 -1.76 -40.50
CA HIS A 66 5.79 -1.25 -39.67
C HIS A 66 5.32 -2.29 -38.66
N ASP A 67 5.55 -2.02 -37.37
CA ASP A 67 5.20 -2.92 -36.27
C ASP A 67 3.92 -3.69 -36.63
N ALA A 68 4.07 -4.99 -36.89
CA ALA A 68 3.05 -5.81 -37.55
C ALA A 68 1.80 -6.05 -36.68
N LEU A 69 1.71 -5.36 -35.55
CA LEU A 69 0.59 -5.33 -34.65
C LEU A 69 0.04 -3.90 -34.68
N ASN A 70 -1.23 -3.76 -35.03
CA ASN A 70 -1.91 -2.47 -34.89
C ASN A 70 -1.70 -1.98 -33.46
N GLU A 71 -1.19 -0.76 -33.32
CA GLU A 71 -1.06 -0.09 -32.03
C GLU A 71 -2.41 -0.13 -31.31
N PHE A 72 -2.42 -0.70 -30.10
CA PHE A 72 -3.63 -0.73 -29.29
C PHE A 72 -4.01 0.70 -28.94
N ILE A 73 -5.09 1.19 -29.53
CA ILE A 73 -5.69 2.46 -29.15
C ILE A 73 -6.66 2.17 -28.01
N ASP A 74 -6.28 2.56 -26.80
CA ASP A 74 -7.18 2.58 -25.66
C ASP A 74 -8.37 3.50 -26.00
N PRO A 75 -9.61 2.97 -26.05
CA PRO A 75 -10.79 3.80 -26.27
C PRO A 75 -10.98 4.87 -25.17
N GLY A 76 -10.28 4.72 -24.05
CA GLY A 76 -10.38 5.56 -22.87
C GLY A 76 -11.70 5.34 -22.14
N CYS A 77 -11.76 5.85 -20.92
CA CYS A 77 -13.01 5.99 -20.21
C CYS A 77 -13.67 7.32 -20.59
N LYS A 78 -15.01 7.33 -20.66
CA LYS A 78 -15.75 8.60 -20.70
C LYS A 78 -15.48 9.37 -19.41
N ASP A 79 -15.65 10.69 -19.45
CA ASP A 79 -15.49 11.57 -18.28
C ASP A 79 -16.09 10.91 -17.03
N GLN A 80 -15.21 10.51 -16.11
CA GLN A 80 -15.63 9.87 -14.87
C GLN A 80 -16.20 10.95 -13.94
N PRO A 81 -17.26 10.63 -13.19
CA PRO A 81 -17.74 11.52 -12.14
C PRO A 81 -16.66 11.70 -11.05
N PRO A 82 -16.80 12.71 -10.16
CA PRO A 82 -15.95 12.81 -8.97
C PRO A 82 -16.05 11.56 -8.10
N PRO A 83 -14.96 11.14 -7.42
CA PRO A 83 -14.93 9.92 -6.60
C PRO A 83 -16.09 9.82 -5.61
N LEU A 84 -16.47 8.58 -5.27
CA LEU A 84 -17.46 8.34 -4.23
C LEU A 84 -16.76 8.30 -2.88
N GLU A 85 -17.40 8.91 -1.89
CA GLU A 85 -16.91 9.01 -0.52
C GLU A 85 -17.84 8.24 0.45
N ASP A 86 -17.27 7.40 1.31
CA ASP A 86 -17.98 6.68 2.38
C ASP A 86 -17.20 6.71 3.71
N PHE A 87 -17.30 7.85 4.41
CA PHE A 87 -16.62 8.05 5.70
C PHE A 87 -17.54 7.70 6.88
N GLN A 88 -17.24 6.61 7.58
CA GLN A 88 -17.96 6.22 8.80
C GLN A 88 -17.37 6.85 10.06
N CYS A 89 -16.14 7.33 9.98
CA CYS A 89 -15.40 7.93 11.09
C CYS A 89 -14.36 8.94 10.57
N ASP A 90 -13.88 9.84 11.42
CA ASP A 90 -12.79 10.75 11.07
C ASP A 90 -11.41 10.12 11.35
N PRO A 91 -10.63 9.77 10.32
CA PRO A 91 -9.36 9.08 10.50
C PRO A 91 -8.23 10.02 10.95
N GLU A 92 -8.41 11.34 10.86
CA GLU A 92 -7.45 12.34 11.37
C GLU A 92 -7.69 12.63 12.85
N ASN A 93 -8.89 12.33 13.35
CA ASN A 93 -9.32 12.60 14.72
C ASN A 93 -9.64 11.32 15.49
N GLN A 94 -8.60 10.53 15.76
CA GLN A 94 -8.72 9.26 16.47
C GLN A 94 -9.27 9.44 17.90
N GLY A 95 -10.18 8.55 18.31
CA GLY A 95 -10.75 8.56 19.66
C GLY A 95 -11.79 9.66 19.92
N ASN A 96 -12.29 10.32 18.87
CA ASN A 96 -13.37 11.32 18.94
C ASN A 96 -14.76 10.73 19.30
N GLY A 97 -14.88 9.40 19.34
CA GLY A 97 -16.11 8.67 19.65
C GLY A 97 -16.83 8.08 18.44
N ASP A 98 -16.29 8.22 17.23
CA ASP A 98 -16.86 7.61 16.01
C ASP A 98 -16.71 6.08 16.02
N CYS A 99 -15.59 5.58 16.54
CA CYS A 99 -15.31 4.15 16.68
C CYS A 99 -15.48 3.64 18.12
N GLN A 100 -15.72 2.34 18.29
CA GLN A 100 -15.87 1.74 19.61
C GLN A 100 -14.51 1.66 20.34
N ILE A 101 -14.56 1.39 21.65
CA ILE A 101 -13.35 1.19 22.45
C ILE A 101 -12.57 -0.02 21.91
N GLY A 102 -11.30 0.19 21.58
CA GLY A 102 -10.42 -0.82 21.00
C GLY A 102 -10.48 -0.90 19.46
N GLU A 103 -11.17 0.05 18.82
CA GLU A 103 -11.17 0.22 17.37
C GLU A 103 -10.45 1.53 16.99
N GLY A 104 -9.78 1.49 15.84
CA GLY A 104 -9.25 2.66 15.14
C GLY A 104 -10.10 3.01 13.93
N CYS A 105 -10.06 4.28 13.51
CA CYS A 105 -10.63 4.70 12.25
C CYS A 105 -9.58 4.57 11.14
N TYR A 106 -9.83 3.72 10.15
CA TYR A 106 -8.89 3.43 9.07
C TYR A 106 -9.47 3.83 7.73
N ILE A 107 -8.66 4.49 6.90
CA ILE A 107 -9.01 4.78 5.52
C ILE A 107 -8.96 3.52 4.66
N TYR A 108 -9.77 3.49 3.60
CA TYR A 108 -9.76 2.43 2.62
C TYR A 108 -10.03 2.98 1.21
N VAL A 109 -9.62 2.19 0.22
CA VAL A 109 -9.99 2.36 -1.19
C VAL A 109 -10.66 1.08 -1.66
N ASP A 110 -11.90 1.18 -2.13
CA ASP A 110 -12.56 0.09 -2.86
C ASP A 110 -12.32 0.30 -4.35
N TYR A 111 -11.52 -0.60 -4.93
CA TYR A 111 -11.19 -0.55 -6.35
C TYR A 111 -12.28 -1.23 -7.17
N PRO A 112 -12.80 -0.57 -8.23
CA PRO A 112 -13.85 -1.13 -9.06
C PRO A 112 -13.37 -2.34 -9.85
N GLU A 113 -14.26 -3.30 -10.12
CA GLU A 113 -13.97 -4.43 -11.03
C GLU A 113 -13.91 -3.99 -12.50
N ASP A 114 -14.70 -2.98 -12.87
CA ASP A 114 -14.72 -2.43 -14.23
C ASP A 114 -13.55 -1.45 -14.44
N PRO A 115 -12.86 -1.50 -15.60
CA PRO A 115 -11.72 -0.61 -15.89
C PRO A 115 -12.11 0.87 -15.99
N CYS A 116 -13.41 1.14 -16.21
CA CYS A 116 -13.98 2.49 -16.17
C CYS A 116 -14.90 2.69 -14.96
N GLY A 117 -14.90 1.75 -14.02
CA GLY A 117 -15.54 1.96 -12.73
C GLY A 117 -14.83 3.04 -11.93
N GLN A 118 -15.44 3.39 -10.81
CA GLN A 118 -14.99 4.47 -9.96
C GLN A 118 -14.51 3.90 -8.62
N GLU A 119 -13.39 4.44 -8.13
CA GLU A 119 -12.89 4.14 -6.79
C GLU A 119 -13.80 4.77 -5.74
N ILE A 120 -13.99 4.04 -4.64
CA ILE A 120 -14.68 4.54 -3.45
C ILE A 120 -13.62 4.78 -2.39
N TYR A 121 -13.46 6.02 -1.98
CA TYR A 121 -12.61 6.37 -0.85
C TYR A 121 -13.47 6.45 0.40
N GLY A 122 -12.96 5.96 1.51
CA GLY A 122 -13.75 6.00 2.74
C GLY A 122 -12.93 5.74 3.98
N SER A 123 -13.65 5.65 5.08
CA SER A 123 -13.08 5.25 6.38
C SER A 123 -14.04 4.31 7.09
N LEU A 124 -13.48 3.33 7.81
CA LEU A 124 -14.26 2.44 8.66
C LEU A 124 -13.56 2.16 9.98
N CYS A 125 -14.37 1.79 10.97
CA CYS A 125 -13.88 1.34 12.26
C CYS A 125 -13.46 -0.13 12.20
N LEU A 126 -12.22 -0.42 12.58
CA LEU A 126 -11.67 -1.77 12.68
C LEU A 126 -10.92 -1.93 14.01
N PRO A 127 -10.74 -3.17 14.51
CA PRO A 127 -9.91 -3.40 15.70
C PRO A 127 -8.53 -2.75 15.56
N GLU A 128 -8.10 -2.02 16.58
CA GLU A 128 -6.84 -1.29 16.52
C GLU A 128 -5.64 -2.25 16.52
N GLY A 129 -4.69 -1.99 15.62
CA GLY A 129 -3.42 -2.68 15.57
C GLY A 129 -2.42 -2.16 16.60
N PHE A 130 -1.22 -2.72 16.59
CA PHE A 130 -0.13 -2.32 17.50
C PHE A 130 1.04 -1.64 16.78
N GLY A 131 1.11 -1.74 15.45
CA GLY A 131 2.20 -1.21 14.63
C GLY A 131 2.33 0.31 14.72
N GLN A 132 3.56 0.77 14.79
CA GLN A 132 3.95 2.18 14.88
C GLN A 132 4.66 2.63 13.60
N GLN A 133 4.98 3.92 13.48
CA GLN A 133 5.76 4.47 12.37
C GLN A 133 6.98 3.59 12.01
N GLY A 134 7.01 3.09 10.77
CA GLY A 134 8.09 2.27 10.21
C GLY A 134 7.98 0.76 10.49
N ASP A 135 7.00 0.31 11.30
CA ASP A 135 6.79 -1.12 11.52
C ASP A 135 6.21 -1.79 10.27
N PRO A 136 6.61 -3.02 9.94
CA PRO A 136 6.08 -3.74 8.79
C PRO A 136 4.60 -4.09 8.98
N CYS A 137 3.83 -4.02 7.90
CA CYS A 137 2.39 -4.30 7.92
C CYS A 137 1.94 -5.09 6.68
N GLY A 138 0.88 -5.89 6.84
CA GLY A 138 0.17 -6.56 5.74
C GLY A 138 -1.19 -5.92 5.42
N GLY A 139 -1.67 -5.02 6.28
CA GLY A 139 -2.87 -4.21 6.07
C GLY A 139 -3.07 -3.18 7.18
N ALA A 140 -4.16 -2.41 7.08
CA ALA A 140 -4.45 -1.32 8.02
C ALA A 140 -4.55 -1.79 9.48
N GLN A 141 -5.16 -2.97 9.73
CA GLN A 141 -5.34 -3.54 11.06
C GLN A 141 -4.05 -3.93 11.79
N ASP A 142 -2.91 -3.99 11.09
CA ASP A 142 -1.62 -4.24 11.73
C ASP A 142 -1.06 -2.97 12.39
N CYS A 143 -1.51 -1.81 11.92
CA CYS A 143 -1.09 -0.50 12.38
C CYS A 143 -2.00 0.02 13.50
N SER A 144 -1.42 0.71 14.46
CA SER A 144 -2.18 1.39 15.51
C SER A 144 -3.05 2.51 14.95
N ALA A 145 -4.08 2.91 15.71
CA ALA A 145 -4.97 4.00 15.33
C ALA A 145 -4.17 5.27 14.92
N GLY A 146 -4.59 5.94 13.85
CA GLY A 146 -3.89 7.10 13.28
C GLY A 146 -2.67 6.76 12.42
N HIS A 147 -2.44 5.47 12.14
CA HIS A 147 -1.45 5.01 11.18
C HIS A 147 -2.12 4.26 10.02
N VAL A 148 -1.52 4.39 8.85
CA VAL A 148 -1.92 3.69 7.62
C VAL A 148 -0.79 2.80 7.13
N CYS A 149 -1.13 1.62 6.64
CA CYS A 149 -0.17 0.71 6.01
C CYS A 149 0.05 1.12 4.56
N VAL A 150 1.23 1.64 4.23
CA VAL A 150 1.57 2.12 2.88
C VAL A 150 2.70 1.30 2.26
N VAL A 151 2.70 1.21 0.93
CA VAL A 151 3.78 0.60 0.17
C VAL A 151 4.89 1.63 -0.03
N THR A 152 6.13 1.26 0.29
CA THR A 152 7.31 2.12 0.15
C THR A 152 8.43 1.39 -0.59
N GLY A 153 9.52 2.11 -0.90
CA GLY A 153 10.71 1.52 -1.51
C GLY A 153 11.39 0.44 -0.66
N SER A 154 11.07 0.34 0.64
CA SER A 154 11.63 -0.67 1.56
C SER A 154 10.65 -1.79 1.92
N GLY A 155 9.47 -1.84 1.28
CA GLY A 155 8.37 -2.74 1.62
C GLY A 155 7.16 -1.99 2.17
N THR A 156 6.23 -2.71 2.78
CA THR A 156 5.04 -2.11 3.41
C THR A 156 5.33 -1.72 4.86
N GLN A 157 4.94 -0.51 5.25
CA GLN A 157 5.15 0.00 6.60
C GLN A 157 3.98 0.84 7.10
N CYS A 158 3.74 0.82 8.41
CA CYS A 158 2.81 1.72 9.08
C CYS A 158 3.40 3.13 9.09
N VAL A 159 2.64 4.12 8.67
CA VAL A 159 3.03 5.53 8.70
C VAL A 159 1.95 6.36 9.38
N VAL A 160 2.36 7.39 10.11
CA VAL A 160 1.45 8.36 10.71
C VAL A 160 0.69 9.08 9.61
N MET A 161 -0.63 9.15 9.75
CA MET A 161 -1.47 9.95 8.86
C MET A 161 -1.26 11.44 9.10
N CYS A 162 -1.37 12.25 8.05
CA CYS A 162 -1.27 13.69 8.12
C CYS A 162 -2.21 14.38 7.13
N ASP A 163 -2.63 15.59 7.50
CA ASP A 163 -3.41 16.49 6.65
C ASP A 163 -2.48 17.15 5.63
N LEU A 164 -2.82 17.03 4.34
CA LEU A 164 -2.06 17.63 3.23
C LEU A 164 -2.23 19.15 3.14
N ASP A 165 -3.38 19.67 3.57
CA ASP A 165 -3.73 21.09 3.53
C ASP A 165 -3.45 21.79 4.87
N GLY A 166 -3.20 21.01 5.91
CA GLY A 166 -2.95 21.44 7.28
C GLY A 166 -1.47 21.63 7.67
N PRO A 167 -1.22 22.02 8.93
CA PRO A 167 0.13 21.96 9.51
C PRO A 167 0.57 20.50 9.57
N SER A 168 1.76 20.18 9.04
CA SER A 168 2.28 18.83 9.12
C SER A 168 2.56 18.43 10.57
N ASP A 169 1.80 17.47 11.11
CA ASP A 169 2.04 16.87 12.42
C ASP A 169 3.04 15.70 12.36
N CYS A 170 3.77 15.60 11.25
CA CYS A 170 4.73 14.52 11.04
C CYS A 170 5.88 14.55 12.07
N PRO A 171 6.31 13.37 12.55
CA PRO A 171 7.50 13.25 13.37
C PRO A 171 8.72 13.93 12.74
N SER A 172 9.63 14.42 13.59
CA SER A 172 10.80 15.17 13.12
C SER A 172 11.61 14.39 12.09
N GLY A 173 11.79 15.00 10.92
CA GLY A 173 12.55 14.42 9.81
C GLY A 173 11.70 13.71 8.75
N LEU A 174 10.38 13.65 8.93
CA LEU A 174 9.43 13.14 7.95
C LEU A 174 8.65 14.28 7.30
N VAL A 175 8.17 14.06 6.08
CA VAL A 175 7.35 15.01 5.32
C VAL A 175 5.97 14.39 5.10
N CYS A 176 4.92 15.21 5.16
CA CYS A 176 3.58 14.78 4.79
C CYS A 176 3.51 14.67 3.27
N GLU A 177 3.42 13.44 2.76
CA GLU A 177 3.31 13.15 1.33
C GLU A 177 1.94 12.54 1.02
N PRO A 178 1.33 12.85 -0.14
CA PRO A 178 0.04 12.29 -0.52
C PRO A 178 0.14 10.78 -0.67
N ILE A 179 -0.91 10.08 -0.22
CA ILE A 179 -1.06 8.63 -0.38
C ILE A 179 -2.17 8.31 -1.39
N ASP A 180 -2.41 7.03 -1.66
CA ASP A 180 -3.40 6.55 -2.64
C ASP A 180 -4.87 6.85 -2.26
N VAL A 181 -5.12 7.69 -1.26
CA VAL A 181 -6.45 8.14 -0.84
C VAL A 181 -6.47 9.66 -0.94
N ASP A 182 -7.38 10.18 -1.78
CA ASP A 182 -7.46 11.62 -2.04
C ASP A 182 -7.71 12.40 -0.75
N GLY A 183 -7.03 13.54 -0.61
CA GLY A 183 -7.09 14.38 0.59
C GLY A 183 -6.27 13.90 1.80
N PHE A 184 -5.70 12.70 1.78
CA PHE A 184 -4.91 12.18 2.90
C PHE A 184 -3.42 12.09 2.58
N GLY A 185 -2.60 12.31 3.60
CA GLY A 185 -1.15 12.13 3.54
C GLY A 185 -0.64 11.10 4.54
N GLY A 186 0.58 10.64 4.30
CA GLY A 186 1.37 9.82 5.21
C GLY A 186 2.74 10.46 5.46
N CYS A 187 3.25 10.31 6.68
CA CYS A 187 4.56 10.82 7.07
C CYS A 187 5.69 9.86 6.62
N LEU A 188 6.49 10.31 5.65
CA LEU A 188 7.56 9.54 5.00
C LEU A 188 8.93 10.21 5.07
#